data_AF-A0A7C6BKA3-F1
#
_entry.id   AF-A0A7C6BKA3-F1
#
_cell.length_a   1.000
_cell.length_b   1.000
_cell.length_c   1.000
_cell.angle_alpha   90.00
_cell.angle_beta   90.00
_cell.angle_gamma   90.00
#
_symmetry.space_group_name_H-M   'P 1'
#
loop_
_entity.id
_entity.type
_entity.pdbx_description
1 polymer ?
#
loop_
_entity_poly.entity_id
_entity_poly.type
_entity_poly.pdbx_seq_one_letter_code
_entity_poly.pdbx_strand_id
1 'polypeptide(L)'
;MKTNSLDYPPEADSWMSDVQSMLELARVLITDAIIELQSRRQHQDDALLFDRLGLNRERILRSFSYLEEVGIILNLTERSFDPFRQYPVNPFALILAIRESERGRPGLEFGVMHPEARDTNLRTQAKWAIGTVKKNIERFENQSEDTDFIAFLGKRYAPVGAKNDPEGLNQNWVKNVRYWYDAFLYCEE
;
A
#
# COMPACT_ATOMS: atom_id res chain seq x y z
N MET A 1 -54.74 36.28 34.44
CA MET A 1 -54.24 35.16 33.63
C MET A 1 -53.67 34.12 34.58
N LYS A 2 -54.33 32.96 34.73
CA LYS A 2 -53.75 31.83 35.47
C LYS A 2 -52.81 31.10 34.52
N THR A 3 -51.51 31.13 34.80
CA THR A 3 -50.51 30.29 34.15
C THR A 3 -50.68 28.87 34.70
N ASN A 4 -51.18 27.95 33.88
CA ASN A 4 -51.12 26.52 34.19
C ASN A 4 -49.66 26.08 34.11
N SER A 5 -48.95 26.06 35.25
CA SER A 5 -47.77 25.21 35.41
C SER A 5 -48.29 23.79 35.54
N LEU A 6 -48.03 22.96 34.53
CA LEU A 6 -48.18 21.50 34.67
C LEU A 6 -47.01 21.04 35.54
N ASP A 7 -47.24 20.97 36.86
CA ASP A 7 -46.30 20.34 37.79
C ASP A 7 -46.35 18.83 37.57
N TYR A 8 -45.31 18.29 36.93
CA TYR A 8 -45.13 16.85 36.75
C TYR A 8 -44.66 16.21 38.07
N PRO A 9 -45.13 14.99 38.40
CA PRO A 9 -44.72 14.29 39.61
C PRO A 9 -43.22 13.90 39.54
N PRO A 10 -42.47 13.92 40.66
CA PRO A 10 -41.03 13.61 40.70
C PRO A 10 -40.64 12.23 40.12
N GLU A 11 -41.58 11.29 40.12
CA GLU A 11 -41.44 9.95 39.53
C GLU A 11 -41.31 10.00 38.00
N ALA A 12 -41.89 11.02 37.36
CA ALA A 12 -41.76 11.24 35.91
C ALA A 12 -40.32 11.64 35.53
N ASP A 13 -39.63 12.41 36.38
CA ASP A 13 -38.24 12.81 36.14
C ASP A 13 -37.28 11.60 36.25
N SER A 14 -37.55 10.68 37.18
CA SER A 14 -36.79 9.42 37.33
C SER A 14 -36.94 8.52 36.11
N TRP A 15 -38.18 8.28 35.65
CA TRP A 15 -38.46 7.58 34.39
C TRP A 15 -37.69 8.21 33.23
N MET A 16 -37.65 9.54 33.18
CA MET A 16 -37.10 10.25 32.02
C MET A 16 -35.59 10.11 32.00
N SER A 17 -34.96 10.13 33.18
CA SER A 17 -33.53 9.85 33.36
C SER A 17 -33.17 8.41 32.99
N ASP A 18 -34.00 7.43 33.37
CA ASP A 18 -33.79 6.02 33.00
C ASP A 18 -33.91 5.81 31.48
N VAL A 19 -34.94 6.39 30.84
CA VAL A 19 -35.11 6.34 29.39
C VAL A 19 -33.94 7.01 28.66
N GLN A 20 -33.47 8.17 29.14
CA GLN A 20 -32.28 8.82 28.58
C GLN A 20 -31.02 7.96 28.72
N SER A 21 -30.84 7.31 29.88
CA SER A 21 -29.71 6.40 30.10
C SER A 21 -29.77 5.20 29.16
N MET A 22 -30.96 4.63 28.93
CA MET A 22 -31.17 3.55 27.97
C MET A 22 -30.90 4.00 26.52
N LEU A 23 -31.29 5.22 26.16
CA LEU A 23 -31.02 5.78 24.83
C LEU A 23 -29.52 5.99 24.59
N GLU A 24 -28.79 6.49 25.58
CA GLU A 24 -27.33 6.65 25.46
C GLU A 24 -26.62 5.31 25.36
N LEU A 25 -27.02 4.30 26.14
CA LEU A 25 -26.50 2.94 26.01
C LEU A 25 -26.78 2.36 24.62
N ALA A 26 -28.00 2.51 24.12
CA ALA A 26 -28.35 2.06 22.76
C ALA A 26 -27.52 2.77 21.69
N ARG A 27 -27.31 4.09 21.83
CA ARG A 27 -26.49 4.89 20.90
C ARG A 27 -25.04 4.40 20.88
N VAL A 28 -24.44 4.13 22.05
CA VAL A 28 -23.07 3.60 22.14
C VAL A 28 -22.99 2.23 21.47
N LEU A 29 -23.89 1.31 21.81
CA LEU A 29 -23.91 -0.03 21.22
C LEU A 29 -24.08 -0.02 19.70
N ILE A 30 -24.95 0.84 19.17
CA ILE A 30 -25.13 1.01 17.72
C ILE A 30 -23.86 1.58 17.08
N THR A 31 -23.21 2.56 17.73
CA THR A 31 -21.98 3.17 17.20
C THR A 31 -20.84 2.14 17.14
N ASP A 32 -20.64 1.36 18.19
CA ASP A 32 -19.63 0.30 18.24
C ASP A 32 -19.89 -0.77 17.18
N ALA A 33 -21.16 -1.18 17.01
CA ALA A 33 -21.55 -2.13 15.96
C ALA A 33 -21.27 -1.58 14.54
N ILE A 34 -21.51 -0.28 14.31
CA ILE A 34 -21.19 0.36 13.03
C ILE A 34 -19.68 0.36 12.78
N ILE A 35 -18.88 0.73 13.79
CA ILE A 35 -17.42 0.76 13.68
C ILE A 35 -16.88 -0.64 13.37
N GLU A 36 -17.35 -1.66 14.09
CA GLU A 36 -16.97 -3.06 13.87
C GLU A 36 -17.33 -3.53 12.45
N LEU A 37 -18.54 -3.22 11.97
CA LEU A 37 -18.97 -3.58 10.62
C LEU A 37 -18.15 -2.86 9.53
N GLN A 38 -17.79 -1.59 9.75
CA GLN A 38 -16.93 -0.83 8.84
C GLN A 38 -15.52 -1.43 8.81
N SER A 39 -14.94 -1.78 9.97
CA SER A 39 -13.64 -2.44 10.06
C SER A 39 -13.64 -3.79 9.33
N ARG A 40 -14.67 -4.62 9.54
CA ARG A 40 -14.81 -5.92 8.84
C ARG A 40 -14.90 -5.75 7.33
N ARG A 41 -15.69 -4.79 6.85
CA ARG A 41 -15.79 -4.50 5.42
C ARG A 41 -14.45 -4.08 4.83
N GLN A 42 -13.75 -3.14 5.49
CA GLN A 42 -12.43 -2.71 5.05
C GLN A 42 -11.45 -3.89 4.98
N HIS A 43 -11.45 -4.77 5.99
CA HIS A 43 -10.61 -5.97 5.98
C HIS A 43 -10.93 -6.93 4.83
N GLN A 44 -12.21 -7.10 4.48
CA GLN A 44 -12.62 -7.91 3.33
C GLN A 44 -12.19 -7.27 2.00
N ASP A 45 -12.40 -5.96 1.83
CA ASP A 45 -12.00 -5.22 0.63
C ASP A 45 -10.48 -5.27 0.43
N ASP A 46 -9.71 -5.14 1.51
CA ASP A 46 -8.25 -5.27 1.48
C ASP A 46 -7.82 -6.69 1.12
N ALA A 47 -8.42 -7.72 1.72
CA ALA A 47 -8.10 -9.11 1.40
C ALA A 47 -8.34 -9.41 -0.09
N LEU A 48 -9.51 -9.01 -0.61
CA LEU A 48 -9.85 -9.12 -2.02
C LEU A 48 -8.89 -8.34 -2.92
N LEU A 49 -8.41 -7.17 -2.46
CA LEU A 49 -7.43 -6.38 -3.19
C LEU A 49 -6.10 -7.15 -3.34
N PHE A 50 -5.51 -7.65 -2.25
CA PHE A 50 -4.22 -8.35 -2.32
C PHE A 50 -4.33 -9.64 -3.14
N ASP A 51 -5.38 -10.42 -2.97
CA ASP A 51 -5.61 -11.66 -3.73
C ASP A 51 -5.76 -11.36 -5.23
N ARG A 52 -6.57 -10.36 -5.59
CA ARG A 52 -6.74 -9.90 -6.98
C ARG A 52 -5.43 -9.44 -7.61
N LEU A 53 -4.54 -8.84 -6.82
CA LEU A 53 -3.25 -8.36 -7.28
C LEU A 53 -2.15 -9.45 -7.24
N GLY A 54 -2.47 -10.67 -6.80
CA GLY A 54 -1.51 -11.77 -6.67
C GLY A 54 -0.42 -11.51 -5.62
N LEU A 55 -0.80 -10.90 -4.49
CA LEU A 55 0.12 -10.46 -3.44
C LEU A 55 -0.05 -11.28 -2.15
N ASN A 56 1.06 -11.59 -1.49
CA ASN A 56 1.07 -12.21 -0.17
C ASN A 56 0.77 -11.16 0.91
N ARG A 57 -0.52 -10.99 1.22
CA ARG A 57 -1.01 -10.01 2.21
C ARG A 57 -0.34 -10.17 3.57
N GLU A 58 -0.27 -11.39 4.09
CA GLU A 58 0.28 -11.65 5.43
C GLU A 58 1.75 -11.20 5.48
N ARG A 59 2.53 -11.60 4.47
CA ARG A 59 3.96 -11.28 4.43
C ARG A 59 4.21 -9.77 4.28
N ILE A 60 3.40 -9.08 3.47
CA ILE A 60 3.45 -7.62 3.33
C ILE A 60 3.15 -6.93 4.67
N LEU A 61 2.03 -7.27 5.31
CA LEU A 61 1.62 -6.65 6.58
C LEU A 61 2.63 -6.89 7.71
N ARG A 62 3.33 -8.03 7.67
CA ARG A 62 4.33 -8.38 8.68
C ARG A 62 5.70 -7.75 8.45
N SER A 63 6.10 -7.54 7.20
CA SER A 63 7.51 -7.31 6.85
C SER A 63 7.79 -6.02 6.10
N PHE A 64 6.77 -5.41 5.48
CA PHE A 64 6.96 -4.15 4.76
C PHE A 64 7.12 -3.00 5.76
N SER A 65 8.19 -2.24 5.63
CA SER A 65 8.60 -1.25 6.64
C SER A 65 7.71 0.01 6.65
N TYR A 66 6.94 0.24 5.59
CA TYR A 66 6.19 1.47 5.35
C TYR A 66 4.72 1.17 5.03
N LEU A 67 4.01 0.52 5.96
CA LEU A 67 2.64 0.03 5.73
C LEU A 67 1.66 1.12 5.27
N GLU A 68 1.84 2.35 5.77
CA GLU A 68 1.07 3.52 5.39
C GLU A 68 1.23 3.93 3.92
N GLU A 69 2.33 3.53 3.28
CA GLU A 69 2.62 3.82 1.87
C GLU A 69 1.97 2.81 0.91
N VAL A 70 1.67 1.59 1.38
CA VAL A 70 1.22 0.45 0.55
C VAL A 70 0.01 0.83 -0.30
N GLY A 71 -1.02 1.41 0.30
CA GLY A 71 -2.24 1.79 -0.43
C GLY A 71 -1.97 2.81 -1.55
N ILE A 72 -1.09 3.77 -1.31
CA ILE A 72 -0.71 4.77 -2.32
C ILE A 72 0.07 4.11 -3.45
N ILE A 73 1.04 3.25 -3.11
CA ILE A 73 1.88 2.55 -4.08
C ILE A 73 1.03 1.64 -4.97
N LEU A 74 0.19 0.78 -4.38
CA LEU A 74 -0.68 -0.14 -5.13
C LEU A 74 -1.66 0.61 -6.03
N ASN A 75 -2.28 1.69 -5.54
CA ASN A 75 -3.19 2.51 -6.36
C ASN A 75 -2.48 3.16 -7.55
N LEU A 76 -1.25 3.62 -7.41
CA LEU A 76 -0.48 4.20 -8.52
C LEU A 76 -0.05 3.14 -9.52
N THR A 77 0.30 1.94 -9.04
CA THR A 77 0.67 0.80 -9.88
C THR A 77 -0.53 0.33 -10.70
N GLU A 78 -1.71 0.21 -10.10
CA GLU A 78 -2.96 -0.21 -10.78
C GLU A 78 -3.39 0.77 -11.88
N ARG A 79 -3.09 2.06 -11.75
CA ARG A 79 -3.32 3.04 -12.83
C ARG A 79 -2.43 2.81 -14.05
N SER A 80 -1.35 2.05 -13.92
CA SER A 80 -0.32 1.88 -14.95
C SER A 80 -0.25 0.47 -15.53
N PHE A 81 -0.64 -0.53 -14.74
CA PHE A 81 -0.60 -1.95 -15.05
C PHE A 81 -1.97 -2.58 -14.85
N ASP A 82 -2.37 -3.41 -15.80
CA ASP A 82 -3.60 -4.20 -15.73
C ASP A 82 -3.36 -5.44 -14.85
N PRO A 83 -4.06 -5.62 -13.72
CA PRO A 83 -3.90 -6.78 -12.85
C PRO A 83 -4.09 -8.12 -13.54
N PHE A 84 -4.87 -8.16 -14.63
CA PHE A 84 -5.19 -9.40 -15.34
C PHE A 84 -4.24 -9.68 -16.53
N ARG A 85 -3.37 -8.73 -16.88
CA ARG A 85 -2.36 -8.96 -17.91
C ARG A 85 -1.20 -9.78 -17.34
N GLN A 86 -0.77 -10.78 -18.10
CA GLN A 86 0.47 -11.48 -17.82
C GLN A 86 1.67 -10.60 -18.20
N TYR A 87 2.52 -10.34 -17.21
CA TYR A 87 3.78 -9.64 -17.35
C TYR A 87 4.93 -10.61 -17.04
N PRO A 88 6.18 -10.30 -17.44
CA PRO A 88 7.35 -11.12 -17.08
C PRO A 88 7.52 -11.33 -15.57
N VAL A 89 7.01 -10.41 -14.75
CA VAL A 89 6.93 -10.48 -13.29
C VAL A 89 5.66 -9.75 -12.83
N ASN A 90 5.17 -10.04 -11.62
CA ASN A 90 4.06 -9.29 -11.03
C ASN A 90 4.50 -7.84 -10.73
N PRO A 91 3.93 -6.81 -11.39
CA PRO A 91 4.38 -5.43 -11.22
C PRO A 91 4.06 -4.88 -9.82
N PHE A 92 3.01 -5.35 -9.16
CA PHE A 92 2.63 -4.91 -7.82
C PHE A 92 3.65 -5.39 -6.78
N ALA A 93 4.00 -6.68 -6.82
CA ALA A 93 5.02 -7.25 -5.95
C ALA A 93 6.39 -6.60 -6.21
N LEU A 94 6.74 -6.36 -7.48
CA LEU A 94 8.01 -5.74 -7.84
C LEU A 94 8.15 -4.31 -7.32
N ILE A 95 7.11 -3.47 -7.46
CA ILE A 95 7.20 -2.08 -6.99
C ILE A 95 7.32 -2.01 -5.46
N LEU A 96 6.61 -2.87 -4.72
CA LEU A 96 6.80 -3.00 -3.27
C LEU A 96 8.22 -3.49 -2.94
N ALA A 97 8.73 -4.48 -3.67
CA ALA A 97 10.08 -5.00 -3.47
C ALA A 97 11.17 -3.95 -3.71
N ILE A 98 11.03 -3.10 -4.73
CA ILE A 98 11.96 -1.99 -4.98
C ILE A 98 11.91 -1.00 -3.82
N ARG A 99 10.72 -0.60 -3.36
CA ARG A 99 10.58 0.31 -2.22
C ARG A 99 11.28 -0.23 -0.97
N GLU A 100 11.05 -1.51 -0.66
CA GLU A 100 11.61 -2.18 0.52
C GLU A 100 13.11 -2.45 0.40
N SER A 101 13.63 -2.61 -0.83
CA SER A 101 15.06 -2.78 -1.09
C SER A 101 15.83 -1.47 -0.99
N GLU A 102 15.27 -0.38 -1.52
CA GLU A 102 15.93 0.94 -1.57
C GLU A 102 15.92 1.63 -0.20
N ARG A 103 14.78 1.59 0.50
CA ARG A 103 14.58 2.25 1.81
C ARG A 103 15.06 3.70 1.84
N GLY A 104 15.00 4.38 0.70
CA GLY A 104 15.51 5.74 0.58
C GLY A 104 14.72 6.71 1.46
N ARG A 105 15.38 7.80 1.84
CA ARG A 105 14.78 8.92 2.58
C ARG A 105 13.63 9.56 1.79
N PRO A 106 12.77 10.37 2.43
CA PRO A 106 11.73 11.12 1.72
C PRO A 106 12.29 11.91 0.51
N GLY A 107 11.61 11.78 -0.63
CA GLY A 107 12.03 12.32 -1.92
C GLY A 107 13.03 11.46 -2.70
N LEU A 108 13.45 10.32 -2.16
CA LEU A 108 14.32 9.30 -2.78
C LEU A 108 13.87 7.88 -2.44
N GLU A 109 12.58 7.69 -2.13
CA GLU A 109 12.02 6.45 -1.56
C GLU A 109 12.32 5.20 -2.40
N PHE A 110 12.43 5.38 -3.73
CA PHE A 110 12.72 4.34 -4.72
C PHE A 110 14.11 4.49 -5.37
N GLY A 111 15.00 5.31 -4.81
CA GLY A 111 16.34 5.52 -5.37
C GLY A 111 16.34 6.26 -6.73
N VAL A 112 15.23 6.86 -7.16
CA VAL A 112 15.16 7.56 -8.45
C VAL A 112 15.85 8.92 -8.35
N MET A 113 16.95 9.07 -9.07
CA MET A 113 17.79 10.28 -9.06
C MET A 113 17.46 11.33 -10.13
N HIS A 114 16.38 11.13 -10.91
CA HIS A 114 15.98 12.08 -11.95
C HIS A 114 15.71 13.48 -11.35
N PRO A 115 16.14 14.60 -11.98
CA PRO A 115 15.99 15.94 -11.40
C PRO A 115 14.56 16.33 -11.02
N GLU A 116 13.56 15.84 -11.76
CA GLU A 116 12.13 16.09 -11.49
C GLU A 116 11.53 15.12 -10.45
N ALA A 117 12.27 14.09 -10.05
CA ALA A 117 11.83 13.08 -9.09
C ALA A 117 12.53 13.23 -7.73
N ARG A 118 13.83 13.55 -7.74
CA ARG A 118 14.64 13.66 -6.52
C ARG A 118 14.14 14.78 -5.61
N ASP A 119 14.23 14.57 -4.30
CA ASP A 119 13.82 15.53 -3.28
C ASP A 119 12.35 16.01 -3.41
N THR A 120 11.49 15.14 -3.95
CA THR A 120 10.05 15.39 -4.03
C THR A 120 9.28 14.60 -2.95
N ASN A 121 8.17 13.96 -3.31
CA ASN A 121 7.35 13.16 -2.40
C ASN A 121 7.17 11.73 -2.94
N LEU A 122 6.71 10.84 -2.05
CA LEU A 122 6.39 9.45 -2.35
C LEU A 122 5.62 9.25 -3.66
N ARG A 123 4.59 10.07 -3.95
CA ARG A 123 3.77 9.88 -5.16
C ARG A 123 4.58 10.14 -6.43
N THR A 124 5.41 11.17 -6.43
CA THR A 124 6.26 11.49 -7.57
C THR A 124 7.33 10.41 -7.75
N GLN A 125 8.04 10.03 -6.69
CA GLN A 125 9.04 8.96 -6.73
C GLN A 125 8.45 7.62 -7.19
N ALA A 126 7.29 7.22 -6.65
CA ALA A 126 6.58 6.02 -7.07
C ALA A 126 6.18 6.06 -8.55
N LYS A 127 5.63 7.19 -9.04
CA LYS A 127 5.27 7.34 -10.47
C LYS A 127 6.48 7.18 -11.39
N TRP A 128 7.63 7.73 -11.00
CA TRP A 128 8.85 7.59 -11.78
C TRP A 128 9.39 6.15 -11.75
N ALA A 129 9.36 5.48 -10.59
CA ALA A 129 9.73 4.08 -10.47
C ALA A 129 8.82 3.18 -11.33
N ILE A 130 7.50 3.35 -11.23
CA ILE A 130 6.47 2.64 -12.01
C ILE A 130 6.68 2.88 -13.52
N GLY A 131 6.88 4.12 -13.93
CA GLY A 131 7.15 4.47 -15.33
C GLY A 131 8.44 3.85 -15.85
N THR A 132 9.47 3.74 -15.00
CA THR A 132 10.73 3.07 -15.33
C THR A 132 10.52 1.57 -15.50
N VAL A 133 9.80 0.91 -14.59
CA VAL A 133 9.47 -0.52 -14.70
C VAL A 133 8.66 -0.78 -15.98
N LYS A 134 7.62 0.02 -16.24
CA LYS A 134 6.78 -0.14 -17.43
C LYS A 134 7.57 -0.07 -18.74
N LYS A 135 8.40 0.96 -18.89
CA LYS A 135 9.28 1.11 -20.07
C LYS A 135 10.26 -0.05 -20.21
N ASN A 136 10.74 -0.60 -19.10
CA ASN A 136 11.67 -1.73 -19.15
C ASN A 136 10.96 -3.06 -19.42
N ILE A 137 9.72 -3.26 -18.99
CA ILE A 137 8.88 -4.39 -19.42
C ILE A 137 8.72 -4.35 -20.94
N GLU A 138 8.34 -3.21 -21.49
CA GLU A 138 8.22 -3.04 -22.95
C GLU A 138 9.54 -3.34 -23.67
N ARG A 139 10.68 -2.89 -23.13
CA ARG A 139 12.00 -3.22 -23.70
C ARG A 139 12.33 -4.71 -23.60
N PHE A 140 11.98 -5.33 -22.48
CA PHE A 140 12.25 -6.74 -22.21
C PHE A 140 11.41 -7.66 -23.10
N GLU A 141 10.15 -7.30 -23.36
CA GLU A 141 9.26 -8.02 -24.28
C GLU A 141 9.71 -7.91 -25.75
N ASN A 142 10.45 -6.84 -26.11
CA ASN A 142 10.95 -6.59 -27.47
C ASN A 142 12.39 -7.09 -27.72
N GLN A 143 12.95 -7.89 -26.82
CA GLN A 143 14.29 -8.47 -26.94
C GLN A 143 14.26 -9.96 -26.60
N SER A 144 15.31 -10.71 -26.97
CA SER A 144 15.40 -12.17 -26.77
C SER A 144 16.69 -12.65 -26.08
N GLU A 145 17.55 -11.73 -25.63
CA GLU A 145 18.85 -12.01 -25.03
C GLU A 145 18.75 -12.29 -23.52
N ASP A 146 17.97 -11.49 -22.80
CA ASP A 146 17.79 -11.60 -21.35
C ASP A 146 16.48 -12.36 -21.05
N THR A 147 16.56 -13.39 -20.20
CA THR A 147 15.40 -14.20 -19.77
C THR A 147 14.92 -13.89 -18.34
N ASP A 148 15.67 -13.07 -17.61
CA ASP A 148 15.40 -12.71 -16.22
C ASP A 148 15.13 -11.20 -16.11
N PHE A 149 13.86 -10.85 -15.93
CA PHE A 149 13.45 -9.45 -15.93
C PHE A 149 14.06 -8.63 -14.78
N ILE A 150 14.19 -9.20 -13.58
CA ILE A 150 14.74 -8.45 -12.43
C ILE A 150 16.23 -8.18 -12.63
N ALA A 151 16.99 -9.14 -13.16
CA ALA A 151 18.38 -8.91 -13.54
C ALA A 151 18.48 -7.88 -14.69
N PHE A 152 17.63 -7.98 -15.71
CA PHE A 152 17.56 -7.02 -16.82
C PHE A 152 17.29 -5.60 -16.34
N LEU A 153 16.35 -5.45 -15.40
CA LEU A 153 15.99 -4.17 -14.80
C LEU A 153 17.13 -3.65 -13.92
N GLY A 154 17.76 -4.50 -13.11
CA GLY A 154 18.87 -4.12 -12.24
C GLY A 154 20.04 -3.47 -12.99
N LYS A 155 20.41 -3.99 -14.16
CA LYS A 155 21.44 -3.39 -15.04
C LYS A 155 21.14 -1.92 -15.43
N ARG A 156 19.88 -1.49 -15.34
CA ARG A 156 19.41 -0.15 -15.77
C ARG A 156 18.96 0.72 -14.61
N TYR A 157 18.39 0.12 -13.57
CA TYR A 157 17.89 0.79 -12.39
C TYR A 157 19.02 1.11 -11.41
N ALA A 158 19.90 0.12 -11.16
CA ALA A 158 21.05 0.20 -10.27
C ALA A 158 22.29 -0.39 -10.95
N PRO A 159 22.85 0.28 -11.98
CA PRO A 159 24.04 -0.22 -12.66
C PRO A 159 25.28 -0.22 -11.74
N VAL A 160 26.04 -1.32 -11.77
CA VAL A 160 27.30 -1.43 -11.03
C VAL A 160 28.33 -0.45 -11.63
N GLY A 161 29.01 0.31 -10.76
CA GLY A 161 30.00 1.30 -11.17
C GLY A 161 29.39 2.64 -11.65
N ALA A 162 28.12 2.88 -11.36
CA ALA A 162 27.51 4.19 -11.58
C ALA A 162 28.24 5.28 -10.77
N LYS A 163 28.36 6.49 -11.33
CA LYS A 163 29.06 7.61 -10.66
C LYS A 163 28.45 7.97 -9.30
N ASN A 164 27.16 7.71 -9.12
CA ASN A 164 26.41 7.96 -7.90
C ASN A 164 26.39 6.75 -6.93
N ASP A 165 27.17 5.70 -7.19
CA ASP A 165 27.36 4.54 -6.32
C ASP A 165 28.84 4.39 -5.91
N PRO A 166 29.36 5.32 -5.09
CA PRO A 166 30.78 5.31 -4.70
C PRO A 166 31.15 4.11 -3.81
N GLU A 167 30.17 3.51 -3.15
CA GLU A 167 30.35 2.37 -2.24
C GLU A 167 30.14 1.01 -2.92
N GLY A 168 29.72 0.99 -4.19
CA GLY A 168 29.49 -0.24 -4.95
C GLY A 168 28.29 -1.05 -4.42
N LEU A 169 27.31 -0.40 -3.81
CA LEU A 169 26.15 -1.05 -3.21
C LEU A 169 25.17 -1.60 -4.27
N ASN A 170 25.20 -1.07 -5.50
CA ASN A 170 24.32 -1.49 -6.58
C ASN A 170 24.48 -2.99 -6.93
N GLN A 171 25.64 -3.59 -6.64
CA GLN A 171 25.87 -5.04 -6.82
C GLN A 171 24.89 -5.91 -6.02
N ASN A 172 24.33 -5.38 -4.92
CA ASN A 172 23.39 -6.10 -4.06
C ASN A 172 21.93 -5.91 -4.48
N TRP A 173 21.64 -4.97 -5.39
CA TRP A 173 20.28 -4.55 -5.71
C TRP A 173 19.40 -5.71 -6.18
N VAL A 174 19.87 -6.48 -7.16
CA VAL A 174 19.12 -7.62 -7.73
C VAL A 174 18.80 -8.66 -6.66
N LYS A 175 19.77 -8.96 -5.78
CA LYS A 175 19.59 -9.92 -4.69
C LYS A 175 18.51 -9.45 -3.72
N ASN A 176 18.56 -8.18 -3.31
CA ASN A 176 17.63 -7.62 -2.34
C ASN A 176 16.22 -7.50 -2.92
N VAL A 177 16.09 -7.05 -4.17
CA VAL A 177 14.78 -6.95 -4.85
C VAL A 177 14.16 -8.33 -5.04
N ARG A 178 14.93 -9.36 -5.42
CA ARG A 178 14.40 -10.74 -5.52
C ARG A 178 13.87 -11.25 -4.20
N TYR A 179 14.65 -11.11 -3.13
CA TYR A 179 14.24 -11.55 -1.81
C TYR A 179 12.88 -10.97 -1.40
N TRP A 180 12.68 -9.66 -1.60
CA TRP A 180 11.41 -9.01 -1.28
C TRP A 180 10.31 -9.31 -2.29
N TYR A 181 10.64 -9.45 -3.58
CA TYR A 181 9.69 -9.83 -4.62
C TYR A 181 9.08 -11.19 -4.31
N ASP A 182 9.90 -12.20 -4.03
CA ASP A 182 9.45 -13.55 -3.69
C ASP A 182 8.64 -13.54 -2.39
N ALA A 183 9.03 -12.71 -1.41
CA ALA A 183 8.28 -12.57 -0.17
C ALA A 183 6.90 -11.92 -0.38
N PHE A 184 6.77 -10.94 -1.27
CA PHE A 184 5.52 -10.21 -1.48
C PHE A 184 4.63 -10.81 -2.54
N LEU A 185 5.16 -11.67 -3.41
CA LEU A 185 4.39 -12.44 -4.36
C LEU A 185 3.58 -13.50 -3.63
N TYR A 186 2.32 -13.68 -4.04
CA TYR A 186 1.53 -14.80 -3.57
C TYR A 186 2.09 -16.11 -4.12
N CYS A 187 2.40 -17.05 -3.23
CA CYS A 187 2.64 -18.45 -3.59
C CYS A 187 1.45 -19.26 -3.08
N GLU A 188 0.77 -19.98 -3.97
CA GLU A 188 -0.05 -21.10 -3.54
C GLU A 188 0.90 -22.14 -2.91
N GLU A 189 0.68 -22.49 -1.64
CA GLU A 189 1.33 -23.65 -1.00
C GLU A 189 0.77 -24.97 -1.55
#